data_AF-A0A502HLK6-F1
#
_entry.id   AF-A0A502HLK6-F1
#
_cell.length_a   1.000
_cell.length_b   1.000
_cell.length_c   1.000
_cell.angle_alpha   90.00
_cell.angle_beta   90.00
_cell.angle_gamma   90.00
#
_symmetry.space_group_name_H-M   'P 1'
#
loop_
_entity.id
_entity.type
_entity.pdbx_description
1 polymer ?
#
loop_
_entity_poly.entity_id
_entity_poly.type
_entity_poly.pdbx_seq_one_letter_code
_entity_poly.pdbx_strand_id
1 'polypeptide(L)'
;MLNRPDKDALRAMLESQVQEKLQHDPDAVTTYAAQPEPERKPYTSKPTVQDKAFHRELDQMRADAEAGVIHKPLSDTTEDGKPSLALDDYPGLKEAGSASNQW
;
A
#
# COMPACT_ATOMS: atom_id res chain seq x y z
N MET A 1 -49.06 -19.97 45.66
CA MET A 1 -47.75 -19.67 46.27
C MET A 1 -46.74 -19.66 45.15
N LEU A 2 -46.07 -18.54 44.89
CA LEU A 2 -45.00 -18.52 43.88
C LEU A 2 -43.87 -19.42 44.39
N ASN A 3 -43.57 -20.50 43.68
CA ASN A 3 -42.46 -21.38 44.02
C ASN A 3 -41.16 -20.61 43.82
N ARG A 4 -40.41 -20.42 44.91
CA ARG A 4 -39.08 -19.85 44.85
C ARG A 4 -38.22 -20.79 44.00
N PRO A 5 -37.60 -20.31 42.92
CA PRO A 5 -36.72 -21.15 42.11
C PRO A 5 -35.57 -21.66 42.99
N ASP A 6 -35.15 -22.89 42.71
CA ASP A 6 -33.96 -23.47 43.34
C ASP A 6 -32.73 -22.64 42.99
N LYS A 7 -31.70 -22.66 43.85
CA LYS A 7 -30.52 -21.80 43.72
C LYS A 7 -29.83 -22.00 42.37
N ASP A 8 -29.76 -23.23 41.89
CA ASP A 8 -29.07 -23.54 40.63
C ASP A 8 -29.89 -23.12 39.41
N ALA A 9 -31.22 -23.27 39.46
CA ALA A 9 -32.11 -22.74 38.44
C ALA A 9 -32.03 -21.20 38.35
N LEU A 10 -31.91 -20.53 39.51
CA LEU A 10 -31.76 -19.09 39.57
C LEU A 10 -30.41 -18.62 39.00
N ARG A 11 -29.31 -19.34 39.27
CA ARG A 11 -28.00 -19.07 38.69
C ARG A 11 -28.02 -19.19 37.16
N ALA A 12 -28.54 -20.31 36.65
CA ALA A 12 -28.62 -20.55 35.21
C ALA A 12 -29.44 -19.46 34.48
N MET A 13 -30.57 -19.04 35.06
CA MET A 13 -31.41 -17.98 34.49
C MET A 13 -30.69 -16.62 34.48
N LEU A 14 -29.94 -16.29 35.53
CA LEU A 14 -29.18 -15.04 35.59
C LEU A 14 -28.00 -15.06 34.61
N GLU A 15 -27.29 -16.18 34.48
CA GLU A 15 -26.20 -16.35 33.51
C GLU A 15 -26.69 -16.16 32.08
N SER A 16 -27.84 -16.74 31.70
CA SER A 16 -28.39 -16.56 30.36
C SER A 16 -28.76 -15.10 30.08
N GLN A 17 -29.34 -14.40 31.06
CA GLN A 17 -29.70 -12.98 30.93
C GLN A 17 -28.46 -12.09 30.78
N VAL A 18 -27.41 -12.35 31.55
CA VAL A 18 -26.13 -11.63 31.42
C VAL A 18 -25.55 -11.86 30.04
N GLN A 19 -25.52 -13.10 29.55
CA GLN A 19 -24.93 -13.43 28.26
C GLN A 19 -25.70 -12.82 27.08
N GLU A 20 -27.04 -12.81 27.13
CA GLU A 20 -27.88 -12.13 26.15
C GLU A 20 -27.62 -10.62 26.14
N LYS A 21 -27.52 -9.99 27.32
CA LYS A 21 -27.23 -8.55 27.44
C LYS A 21 -25.83 -8.20 26.93
N LEU A 22 -24.83 -9.05 27.15
CA LEU A 22 -23.49 -8.87 26.60
C LEU A 22 -23.45 -9.03 25.08
N GLN A 23 -24.28 -9.89 24.50
CA GLN A 23 -24.41 -10.00 23.04
C GLN A 23 -25.06 -8.78 22.41
N HIS A 24 -26.08 -8.21 23.07
CA HIS A 24 -26.78 -7.03 22.57
C HIS A 24 -25.95 -5.75 22.75
N ASP A 25 -25.31 -5.58 23.91
CA ASP A 25 -24.59 -4.38 24.32
C ASP A 25 -23.15 -4.74 24.74
N PRO A 26 -22.22 -4.96 23.79
CA PRO A 26 -20.84 -5.35 24.12
C PRO A 26 -20.09 -4.25 24.89
N ASP A 27 -20.47 -2.98 24.68
CA ASP A 27 -19.86 -1.82 25.34
C ASP A 27 -20.42 -1.56 26.76
N ALA A 28 -21.40 -2.35 27.23
CA ALA A 28 -21.98 -2.18 28.57
C ALA A 28 -21.00 -2.56 29.70
N VAL A 29 -19.93 -3.32 29.38
CA VAL A 29 -18.90 -3.70 30.35
C VAL A 29 -17.69 -2.78 30.23
N THR A 30 -17.59 -1.84 31.16
CA THR A 30 -16.39 -1.01 31.29
C THR A 30 -15.28 -1.80 31.98
N THR A 31 -14.30 -2.28 31.20
CA THR A 31 -13.08 -2.85 31.76
C THR A 31 -12.13 -1.75 32.21
N TYR A 32 -11.81 -1.67 33.51
CA TYR A 32 -10.78 -0.76 34.05
C TYR A 32 -9.34 -1.23 33.81
N ALA A 33 -9.16 -2.32 33.06
CA ALA A 33 -7.84 -2.74 32.64
C ALA A 33 -7.19 -1.62 31.82
N ALA A 34 -5.91 -1.34 32.10
CA ALA A 34 -5.15 -0.41 31.29
C ALA A 34 -5.14 -0.92 29.84
N GLN A 35 -5.74 -0.15 28.93
CA GLN A 35 -5.61 -0.42 27.51
C GLN A 35 -4.14 -0.18 27.12
N PRO A 36 -3.54 -1.06 26.32
CA PRO A 36 -2.20 -0.80 25.80
C PRO A 36 -2.18 0.55 25.10
N GLU A 37 -1.10 1.31 25.27
CA GLU A 37 -0.96 2.60 24.60
C GLU A 37 -1.15 2.41 23.09
N PRO A 38 -1.93 3.28 22.43
CA PRO A 38 -2.15 3.17 21.00
C PRO A 38 -0.81 3.22 20.28
N GLU A 39 -0.56 2.22 19.42
CA GLU A 39 0.68 2.16 18.65
C GLU A 39 0.80 3.42 17.78
N ARG A 40 1.94 4.10 17.90
CA ARG A 40 2.25 5.28 17.08
C ARG A 40 2.49 4.80 15.65
N LYS A 41 1.51 5.04 14.77
CA LYS A 41 1.71 4.79 13.33
C LYS A 41 2.93 5.55 12.83
N PRO A 42 3.82 4.91 12.05
CA PRO A 42 4.94 5.63 11.42
C PRO A 42 4.37 6.73 10.52
N TYR A 43 5.09 7.85 10.43
CA TYR A 43 4.70 8.92 9.52
C TYR A 43 4.84 8.42 8.08
N THR A 44 3.71 8.24 7.40
CA THR A 44 3.68 7.89 5.98
C THR A 44 3.30 9.13 5.17
N SER A 45 4.10 9.43 4.15
CA SER A 45 3.72 10.45 3.17
C SER A 45 2.55 9.93 2.31
N LYS A 46 1.73 10.86 1.80
CA LYS A 46 0.71 10.51 0.80
C LYS A 46 1.40 10.30 -0.55
N PRO A 47 0.97 9.31 -1.36
CA PRO A 47 1.49 9.13 -2.71
C PRO A 47 1.32 10.41 -3.52
N THR A 48 2.40 10.84 -4.16
CA THR A 48 2.42 11.98 -5.06
C THR A 48 1.62 11.68 -6.33
N VAL A 49 1.38 12.70 -7.16
CA VAL A 49 0.71 12.51 -8.47
C VAL A 49 1.52 11.59 -9.38
N GLN A 50 2.85 11.70 -9.32
CA GLN A 50 3.79 10.87 -10.09
C GLN A 50 3.75 9.41 -9.64
N ASP A 51 3.74 9.16 -8.32
CA ASP A 51 3.65 7.80 -7.77
C ASP A 51 2.38 7.09 -8.26
N LYS A 52 1.25 7.82 -8.29
CA LYS A 52 -0.02 7.29 -8.80
C LYS A 52 0.03 6.99 -10.29
N ALA A 53 0.67 7.84 -11.09
CA ALA A 53 0.84 7.61 -12.53
C ALA A 53 1.70 6.36 -12.78
N PHE A 54 2.82 6.24 -12.05
CA PHE A 54 3.72 5.10 -12.14
C PHE A 54 3.04 3.78 -11.76
N HIS A 55 2.25 3.76 -10.68
CA HIS A 55 1.49 2.56 -10.31
C HIS A 55 0.51 2.14 -11.41
N ARG A 56 -0.17 3.10 -12.05
CA ARG A 56 -1.07 2.81 -13.18
C ARG A 56 -0.33 2.22 -14.38
N GLU A 57 0.86 2.73 -14.69
CA GLU A 57 1.70 2.19 -15.76
C GLU A 57 2.15 0.76 -15.45
N LEU A 58 2.58 0.49 -14.23
CA LEU A 58 2.94 -0.88 -13.81
C LEU A 58 1.76 -1.85 -13.93
N ASP A 59 0.57 -1.43 -13.53
CA ASP A 59 -0.64 -2.24 -13.63
C ASP A 59 -1.02 -2.49 -15.10
N GLN A 60 -0.85 -1.49 -15.96
CA GLN A 60 -1.04 -1.61 -17.40
C GLN A 60 -0.06 -2.63 -18.01
N MET A 61 1.23 -2.51 -17.70
CA MET A 61 2.25 -3.44 -18.19
C MET A 61 2.00 -4.88 -17.75
N ARG A 62 1.48 -5.09 -16.53
CA ARG A 62 1.08 -6.42 -16.04
C ARG A 62 -0.10 -6.97 -16.86
N ALA A 63 -1.13 -6.16 -17.06
CA ALA A 63 -2.29 -6.55 -17.86
C ALA A 63 -1.90 -6.88 -19.31
N ASP A 64 -1.00 -6.08 -19.90
CA ASP A 64 -0.52 -6.29 -21.26
C ASP A 64 0.34 -7.55 -21.37
N ALA A 65 1.18 -7.84 -20.36
CA ALA A 65 1.95 -9.07 -20.29
C ALA A 65 1.04 -10.31 -20.17
N GLU A 66 -0.02 -10.24 -19.36
CA GLU A 66 -1.04 -11.28 -19.27
C GLU A 66 -1.81 -11.46 -20.59
N ALA A 67 -2.07 -10.37 -21.31
CA ALA A 67 -2.70 -10.36 -22.62
C ALA A 67 -1.75 -10.73 -23.77
N GLY A 68 -0.45 -10.87 -23.51
CA GLY A 68 0.58 -11.15 -24.53
C GLY A 68 0.88 -9.99 -25.47
N VAL A 69 0.52 -8.75 -25.11
CA VAL A 69 0.76 -7.54 -25.90
C VAL A 69 2.13 -6.96 -25.54
N ILE A 70 3.06 -6.96 -26.49
CA ILE A 70 4.39 -6.36 -26.31
C ILE A 70 4.34 -4.88 -26.66
N HIS A 71 4.23 -4.01 -25.65
CA HIS A 71 4.43 -2.57 -25.83
C HIS A 71 5.92 -2.25 -25.93
N LYS A 72 6.40 -2.04 -27.16
CA LYS A 72 7.72 -1.44 -27.39
C LYS A 72 7.59 0.06 -27.11
N PRO A 73 8.37 0.65 -26.19
CA PRO A 73 8.30 2.09 -25.99
C PRO A 73 8.74 2.74 -27.28
N LEU A 74 7.84 3.54 -27.86
CA LEU A 74 8.16 4.40 -28.98
C LEU A 74 9.04 5.51 -28.40
N SER A 75 10.36 5.31 -28.39
CA SER A 75 11.29 6.39 -28.16
C SER A 75 10.99 7.45 -29.22
N ASP A 76 10.58 8.65 -28.81
CA ASP A 76 10.24 9.74 -29.71
C ASP A 76 11.35 9.92 -30.76
N THR A 77 11.07 9.45 -31.97
CA THR A 77 11.87 9.77 -33.15
C THR A 77 11.61 11.24 -33.44
N THR A 78 12.57 12.07 -33.08
CA THR A 78 12.61 13.47 -33.50
C THR A 78 12.47 13.58 -35.02
N GLU A 79 11.78 14.66 -35.43
CA GLU A 79 11.20 15.02 -36.74
C GLU A 79 12.08 14.83 -38.00
N ASP A 80 13.34 14.40 -37.87
CA ASP A 80 14.30 14.27 -38.97
C ASP A 80 15.07 12.93 -38.98
N GLY A 81 14.65 11.94 -38.19
CA GLY A 81 15.29 10.61 -38.15
C GLY A 81 16.69 10.59 -37.53
N LYS A 82 17.10 11.69 -36.89
CA LYS A 82 18.35 11.80 -36.12
C LYS A 82 18.02 11.69 -34.63
N PRO A 83 18.72 10.86 -33.84
CA PRO A 83 18.53 10.87 -32.39
C PRO A 83 18.88 12.27 -31.86
N SER A 84 18.01 12.86 -31.04
CA SER A 84 18.20 14.17 -30.37
C SER A 84 19.39 14.25 -29.40
N LEU A 85 20.20 13.20 -29.38
CA LEU A 85 21.37 13.00 -28.53
C LEU A 85 22.55 12.55 -29.40
N ALA A 86 22.63 13.01 -30.65
CA ALA A 86 23.76 12.72 -31.50
C ALA A 86 25.02 13.35 -30.90
N LEU A 87 26.14 12.62 -30.94
CA LEU A 87 27.45 13.12 -30.47
C LEU A 87 27.87 14.43 -31.18
N ASP A 88 27.30 14.70 -32.35
CA ASP A 88 27.52 15.89 -33.16
C ASP A 88 26.85 17.16 -32.60
N ASP A 89 25.81 17.03 -31.76
CA ASP A 89 25.09 18.17 -31.15
C ASP A 89 25.88 18.81 -29.99
N TYR A 90 26.98 18.16 -29.57
CA TYR A 90 27.86 18.60 -28.51
C TYR A 90 29.26 18.86 -29.07
N PRO A 91 29.54 20.05 -29.63
CA PRO A 91 30.78 20.36 -30.34
C PRO A 91 32.06 20.30 -29.47
N GLY A 92 31.92 20.17 -28.14
CA GLY A 92 33.03 20.01 -27.19
C GLY A 92 33.36 18.57 -26.80
N LEU A 93 32.65 17.57 -27.32
CA LEU A 93 32.79 16.15 -26.92
C LEU A 93 33.47 15.27 -27.98
N LYS A 94 34.05 15.88 -29.02
CA LYS A 94 34.85 15.16 -30.03
C LYS A 94 36.14 14.66 -29.37
N GLU A 95 36.43 13.37 -29.57
CA GLU A 95 37.53 12.61 -28.96
C GLU A 95 38.77 13.45 -28.64
N ALA A 96 39.07 13.63 -27.34
CA ALA A 96 40.42 13.93 -26.92
C ALA A 96 41.27 12.71 -27.32
N GLY A 97 42.01 12.85 -28.42
CA GLY A 97 42.87 11.81 -28.95
C GLY A 97 43.68 11.16 -27.83
N SER A 98 43.65 9.82 -27.81
CA SER A 98 44.48 8.90 -27.04
C SER A 98 45.65 9.58 -26.31
N ALA A 99 45.43 10.02 -25.08
CA ALA A 99 46.51 10.48 -24.22
C ALA A 99 47.33 9.22 -23.87
N SER A 100 48.53 9.10 -24.44
CA SER A 100 49.46 8.05 -24.08
C SER A 100 49.83 8.22 -22.61
N ASN A 101 49.35 7.32 -21.75
CA ASN A 101 49.85 7.23 -20.39
C ASN A 101 51.29 6.71 -20.44
N GLN A 102 52.24 7.63 -20.34
CA GLN A 102 53.57 7.31 -19.85
C GLN A 102 53.79 8.09 -18.54
N TRP A 103 54.15 7.31 -17.51
CA TRP A 103 54.59 7.67 -16.15
C TRP A 103 53.48 7.95 -15.13
#